data_AF-A0A525VYN8-F1
#
_entry.id   AF-A0A525VYN8-F1
#
_cell.length_a   1.000
_cell.length_b   1.000
_cell.length_c   1.000
_cell.angle_alpha   90.00
_cell.angle_beta   90.00
_cell.angle_gamma   90.00
#
_symmetry.space_group_name_H-M   'P 1'
#
loop_
_entity.id
_entity.type
_entity.pdbx_description
1 polymer ?
#
loop_
_entity_poly.entity_id
_entity_poly.type
_entity_poly.pdbx_seq_one_letter_code
_entity_poly.pdbx_strand_id
1 'polypeptide(L)'
;MLETSIGSVETSVVIDDVTQAAWEGVLATYTVDTTNDVINGGDGVTSLREAITASNGALGTDTIVFNIAGAGVHTINLASALPTITDTVILDATTQSGYVAGSPVIVLDGTGAGAEANGFVLQASNSTITGFRIQNFVSGTTSVTGTGIVIDGTTGGGDNNTISQNYLTNNSESVTGSVGAVSITGAADNNLITNNQLIDNNSDGIRFADALSTDNQFTNNTISGSGDDGVKLVGANITFTGNTVSNSQRLSAGAAGIELVTVTGTSVVSNNLISNDGTHGSEGGVWIADSSTGVTV
;
A
#
# COMPACT_ATOMS: atom_id res chain seq x y z
N MET A 1 30.23 38.11 52.72
CA MET A 1 30.15 36.65 52.58
C MET A 1 28.74 36.33 52.11
N LEU A 2 28.63 35.63 50.98
CA LEU A 2 27.38 35.09 50.45
C LEU A 2 27.30 33.63 50.93
N GLU A 3 26.26 33.27 51.66
CA GLU A 3 26.06 31.91 52.14
C GLU A 3 25.24 31.16 51.07
N THR A 4 25.84 30.14 50.44
CA THR A 4 25.15 29.28 49.48
C THR A 4 24.74 28.00 50.18
N SER A 5 23.44 27.71 50.24
CA SER A 5 22.95 26.38 50.60
C SER A 5 22.66 25.59 49.32
N ILE A 6 23.28 24.42 49.18
CA ILE A 6 22.98 23.45 48.12
C ILE A 6 22.05 22.40 48.72
N GLY A 7 20.92 22.13 48.07
CA GLY A 7 20.01 21.04 48.41
C GLY A 7 19.65 20.26 47.16
N SER A 8 19.49 18.94 47.29
CA SER A 8 18.96 18.11 46.21
C SER A 8 17.46 18.37 46.04
N VAL A 9 17.04 18.58 44.79
CA VAL A 9 15.62 18.54 44.42
C VAL A 9 15.29 17.08 44.13
N GLU A 10 14.72 16.39 45.11
CA GLU A 10 14.06 15.11 44.90
C GLU A 10 12.69 15.41 44.26
N THR A 11 12.56 15.23 42.94
CA THR A 11 11.25 15.25 42.29
C THR A 11 10.71 13.83 42.36
N SER A 12 9.52 13.62 42.95
CA SER A 12 8.79 12.38 42.70
C SER A 12 8.53 12.29 41.19
N VAL A 13 8.99 11.22 40.54
CA VAL A 13 8.55 10.92 39.18
C VAL A 13 7.03 10.94 39.19
N VAL A 14 6.40 11.85 38.42
CA VAL A 14 4.95 12.14 38.47
C VAL A 14 4.13 11.05 37.74
N ILE A 15 4.76 9.92 37.48
CA ILE A 15 4.22 8.80 36.71
C ILE A 15 4.44 7.58 37.62
N ASP A 16 3.35 7.05 38.16
CA ASP A 16 3.37 5.83 38.97
C ASP A 16 3.94 4.67 38.15
N ASP A 17 4.51 3.66 38.80
CA ASP A 17 5.04 2.45 38.16
C ASP A 17 3.97 1.78 37.29
N VAL A 18 2.69 1.89 37.67
CA VAL A 18 1.54 1.45 36.87
C VAL A 18 1.38 2.26 35.58
N THR A 19 1.67 3.55 35.61
CA THR A 19 1.58 4.44 34.45
C THR A 19 2.81 4.31 33.54
N GLN A 20 3.99 3.99 34.11
CA GLN A 20 5.18 3.63 33.34
C GLN A 20 5.10 2.21 32.76
N ALA A 21 4.46 1.27 33.46
CA ALA A 21 4.12 -0.05 32.94
C ALA A 21 2.96 -0.01 31.92
N ALA A 22 2.07 0.98 32.02
CA ALA A 22 1.02 1.25 31.03
C ALA A 22 1.51 2.09 29.83
N TRP A 23 2.77 2.56 29.84
CA TRP A 23 3.44 3.01 28.62
C TRP A 23 3.84 1.76 27.83
N GLU A 24 2.92 1.25 27.01
CA GLU A 24 3.08 -0.05 26.34
C GLU A 24 3.73 -0.01 24.94
N GLY A 25 3.99 1.15 24.34
CA GLY A 25 4.70 1.24 23.06
C GLY A 25 6.11 1.82 23.22
N VAL A 26 7.15 0.99 23.26
CA VAL A 26 8.45 1.46 22.79
C VAL A 26 8.30 1.53 21.28
N LEU A 27 8.29 2.73 20.72
CA LEU A 27 8.36 2.94 19.27
C LEU A 27 9.62 2.21 18.77
N ALA A 28 9.48 1.02 18.19
CA ALA A 28 10.63 0.27 17.72
C ALA A 28 11.02 0.76 16.33
N THR A 29 12.32 0.87 16.08
CA THR A 29 12.84 1.08 14.74
C THR A 29 13.58 -0.17 14.32
N TYR A 30 13.04 -0.88 13.33
CA TYR A 30 13.69 -2.01 12.68
C TYR A 30 14.40 -1.52 11.42
N THR A 31 15.70 -1.80 11.29
CA THR A 31 16.47 -1.41 10.09
C THR A 31 16.68 -2.64 9.22
N VAL A 32 16.10 -2.64 8.03
CA VAL A 32 16.37 -3.64 6.99
C VAL A 32 17.71 -3.31 6.35
N ASP A 33 18.68 -4.21 6.46
CA ASP A 33 20.06 -4.01 6.00
C ASP A 33 20.56 -5.13 5.07
N THR A 34 19.68 -6.05 4.67
CA THR A 34 19.96 -7.11 3.69
C THR A 34 18.87 -7.27 2.65
N THR A 35 19.25 -7.73 1.45
CA THR A 35 18.31 -8.13 0.40
C THR A 35 17.84 -9.59 0.52
N ASN A 36 18.40 -10.35 1.47
CA ASN A 36 18.02 -11.75 1.66
C ASN A 36 16.58 -11.84 2.20
N ASP A 37 15.75 -12.69 1.61
CA ASP A 37 14.41 -13.00 2.12
C ASP A 37 14.43 -14.26 3.00
N VAL A 38 14.86 -14.10 4.25
CA VAL A 38 15.00 -15.20 5.22
C VAL A 38 14.57 -14.76 6.63
N ILE A 39 14.25 -15.72 7.49
CA ILE A 39 14.11 -15.50 8.95
C ILE A 39 15.25 -16.26 9.62
N ASN A 40 16.28 -15.53 10.03
CA ASN A 40 17.47 -16.04 10.70
C ASN A 40 18.14 -14.98 11.59
N GLY A 41 17.61 -14.76 12.79
CA GLY A 41 18.18 -13.78 13.74
C GLY A 41 19.63 -14.03 14.21
N GLY A 42 20.32 -15.05 13.69
CA GLY A 42 21.72 -15.36 13.99
C GLY A 42 22.72 -14.97 12.90
N ASP A 43 22.30 -14.43 11.75
CA ASP A 43 23.20 -14.02 10.66
C ASP A 43 23.72 -12.58 10.77
N GLY A 44 23.22 -11.82 11.74
CA GLY A 44 23.69 -10.48 12.06
C GLY A 44 23.20 -9.39 11.10
N VAL A 45 22.18 -9.68 10.30
CA VAL A 45 21.43 -8.73 9.47
C VAL A 45 19.94 -8.82 9.80
N THR A 46 19.13 -7.95 9.22
CA THR A 46 17.66 -7.97 9.36
C THR A 46 17.02 -7.86 8.00
N SER A 47 16.29 -8.90 7.60
CA SER A 47 15.49 -8.89 6.38
C SER A 47 14.19 -8.11 6.55
N LEU A 48 13.55 -7.73 5.44
CA LEU A 48 12.20 -7.15 5.46
C LEU A 48 11.19 -8.09 6.13
N ARG A 49 11.30 -9.40 5.89
CA ARG A 49 10.41 -10.39 6.49
C ARG A 49 10.58 -10.44 8.00
N GLU A 50 11.81 -10.37 8.50
CA GLU A 50 12.08 -10.31 9.94
C GLU A 50 11.55 -9.02 10.56
N ALA A 51 11.77 -7.88 9.90
CA ALA A 51 11.28 -6.58 10.37
C ALA A 51 9.74 -6.54 10.49
N ILE A 52 9.02 -7.05 9.48
CA ILE A 52 7.55 -7.16 9.53
C ILE A 52 7.12 -8.14 10.63
N THR A 53 7.79 -9.29 10.75
CA THR A 53 7.47 -10.28 11.79
C THR A 53 7.65 -9.71 13.19
N ALA A 54 8.75 -8.97 13.41
CA ALA A 54 9.05 -8.34 14.68
C ALA A 54 8.05 -7.22 14.99
N SER A 55 7.72 -6.39 14.01
CA SER A 55 6.76 -5.29 14.18
C SER A 55 5.35 -5.81 14.50
N ASN A 56 4.87 -6.83 13.80
CA ASN A 56 3.59 -7.46 14.12
C ASN A 56 3.52 -8.07 15.54
N GLY A 57 4.68 -8.35 16.16
CA GLY A 57 4.79 -8.90 17.51
C GLY A 57 5.04 -7.85 18.59
N ALA A 58 5.24 -6.59 18.23
CA ALA A 58 5.45 -5.48 19.13
C ALA A 58 4.16 -4.67 19.30
N LEU A 59 4.04 -3.99 20.45
CA LEU A 59 2.88 -3.14 20.74
C LEU A 59 3.17 -1.71 20.32
N GLY A 60 2.18 -1.08 19.70
CA GLY A 60 2.25 0.32 19.29
C GLY A 60 2.87 0.50 17.91
N THR A 61 2.92 1.75 17.44
CA THR A 61 3.41 2.03 16.09
C THR A 61 4.91 1.81 15.98
N ASP A 62 5.33 0.90 15.12
CA ASP A 62 6.74 0.73 14.79
C ASP A 62 7.13 1.43 13.50
N THR A 63 8.44 1.59 13.29
CA THR A 63 9.01 2.08 12.04
C THR A 63 9.97 1.05 11.47
N ILE A 64 9.79 0.70 10.21
CA ILE A 64 10.72 -0.11 9.42
C ILE A 64 11.42 0.82 8.43
N VAL A 65 12.74 0.94 8.58
CA VAL A 65 13.63 1.76 7.73
C VAL A 65 14.62 0.88 6.98
N PHE A 66 15.32 1.41 5.98
CA PHE A 66 16.21 0.68 5.09
C PHE A 66 17.59 1.30 5.05
N ASN A 67 18.62 0.46 5.22
CA ASN A 67 20.03 0.83 5.12
C ASN A 67 20.86 -0.36 4.59
N ILE A 68 20.46 -0.89 3.44
CA ILE A 68 21.15 -1.98 2.77
C ILE A 68 22.46 -1.44 2.19
N ALA A 69 23.57 -2.12 2.48
CA ALA A 69 24.90 -1.71 2.02
C ALA A 69 25.04 -1.80 0.49
N GLY A 70 25.80 -0.87 -0.08
CA GLY A 70 26.03 -0.77 -1.53
C GLY A 70 25.34 0.45 -2.15
N ALA A 71 25.57 0.67 -3.44
CA ALA A 71 24.93 1.75 -4.20
C ALA A 71 23.98 1.16 -5.25
N GLY A 72 22.96 1.94 -5.61
CA GLY A 72 22.02 1.58 -6.66
C GLY A 72 20.78 0.87 -6.13
N VAL A 73 20.18 0.03 -6.97
CA VAL A 73 18.93 -0.67 -6.67
C VAL A 73 19.22 -1.89 -5.78
N HIS A 74 18.41 -2.07 -4.74
CA HIS A 74 18.43 -3.22 -3.84
C HIS A 74 17.16 -4.04 -4.07
N THR A 75 17.31 -5.20 -4.71
CA THR A 75 16.19 -6.10 -5.00
C THR A 75 16.08 -7.20 -3.96
N ILE A 76 14.97 -7.21 -3.23
CA ILE A 76 14.54 -8.28 -2.33
C ILE A 76 13.70 -9.25 -3.17
N ASN A 77 14.30 -10.39 -3.52
CA ASN A 77 13.60 -11.46 -4.25
C ASN A 77 12.87 -12.33 -3.24
N LEU A 78 11.55 -12.27 -3.24
CA LEU A 78 10.75 -13.07 -2.31
C LEU A 78 10.80 -14.54 -2.67
N ALA A 79 10.94 -15.39 -1.66
CA ALA A 79 10.85 -16.85 -1.77
C ALA A 79 9.47 -17.41 -1.36
N SER A 80 8.64 -16.57 -0.76
CA SER A 80 7.26 -16.86 -0.35
C SER A 80 6.50 -15.54 -0.11
N ALA A 81 5.17 -15.59 0.01
CA ALA A 81 4.37 -14.43 0.42
C ALA A 81 4.92 -13.80 1.72
N LEU A 82 4.97 -12.47 1.80
CA LEU A 82 5.32 -11.76 3.04
C LEU A 82 4.26 -12.00 4.13
N PRO A 83 4.63 -11.92 5.43
CA PRO A 83 3.64 -11.92 6.49
C PRO A 83 2.64 -10.76 6.31
N THR A 84 1.36 -11.01 6.55
CA THR A 84 0.34 -9.95 6.63
C THR A 84 0.73 -8.95 7.70
N ILE A 85 0.60 -7.66 7.42
CA ILE A 85 0.81 -6.59 8.38
C ILE A 85 -0.45 -6.47 9.25
N THR A 86 -0.32 -6.82 10.53
CA THR A 86 -1.43 -6.91 11.48
C THR A 86 -1.31 -5.92 12.64
N ASP A 87 -0.13 -5.35 12.88
CA ASP A 87 0.07 -4.23 13.80
C ASP A 87 0.44 -2.94 13.05
N THR A 88 0.23 -1.80 13.69
CA THR A 88 0.40 -0.47 13.09
C THR A 88 1.87 -0.23 12.79
N VAL A 89 2.20 0.11 11.55
CA VAL A 89 3.61 0.25 11.16
C VAL A 89 3.84 1.31 10.09
N ILE A 90 4.98 2.00 10.19
CA ILE A 90 5.50 2.90 9.17
C ILE A 90 6.59 2.15 8.40
N LEU A 91 6.31 1.71 7.18
CA LEU A 91 7.29 1.13 6.26
C LEU A 91 7.80 2.24 5.33
N ASP A 92 9.03 2.70 5.57
CA ASP A 92 9.62 3.82 4.86
C ASP A 92 10.89 3.43 4.08
N ALA A 93 10.70 3.02 2.83
CA ALA A 93 11.80 2.72 1.91
C ALA A 93 12.51 3.98 1.38
N THR A 94 12.01 5.20 1.65
CA THR A 94 12.69 6.44 1.28
C THR A 94 13.96 6.69 2.10
N THR A 95 14.10 5.98 3.24
CA THR A 95 15.28 6.02 4.10
C THR A 95 16.52 5.38 3.48
N GLN A 96 16.36 4.51 2.47
CA GLN A 96 17.49 3.91 1.76
C GLN A 96 18.28 4.99 1.01
N SER A 97 19.59 5.03 1.24
CA SER A 97 20.50 5.90 0.48
C SER A 97 20.38 5.64 -1.02
N GLY A 98 20.18 6.70 -1.80
CA GLY A 98 19.97 6.63 -3.25
C GLY A 98 18.50 6.69 -3.68
N TYR A 99 17.55 6.76 -2.75
CA TYR A 99 16.14 7.00 -3.07
C TYR A 99 15.95 8.26 -3.90
N VAL A 100 15.11 8.15 -4.95
CA VAL A 100 14.64 9.26 -5.77
C VAL A 100 13.13 9.11 -5.93
N ALA A 101 12.37 10.19 -5.70
CA ALA A 101 10.92 10.19 -5.89
C ALA A 101 10.55 9.79 -7.33
N GLY A 102 9.59 8.86 -7.49
CA GLY A 102 9.23 8.27 -8.78
C GLY A 102 10.21 7.21 -9.31
N SER A 103 11.34 6.99 -8.64
CA SER A 103 12.27 5.89 -8.92
C SER A 103 12.81 5.26 -7.63
N PRO A 104 11.94 4.55 -6.88
CA PRO A 104 12.34 3.82 -5.68
C PRO A 104 13.52 2.86 -5.91
N VAL A 105 14.44 2.79 -4.93
CA VAL A 105 15.62 1.93 -4.98
C VAL A 105 15.47 0.62 -4.20
N ILE A 106 14.48 0.51 -3.31
CA ILE A 106 14.08 -0.76 -2.71
C ILE A 106 13.06 -1.42 -3.65
N VAL A 107 13.44 -2.55 -4.23
CA VAL A 107 12.58 -3.35 -5.10
C VAL A 107 12.13 -4.59 -4.37
N LEU A 108 10.82 -4.74 -4.22
CA LEU A 108 10.16 -5.98 -3.82
C LEU A 108 9.77 -6.77 -5.08
N ASP A 109 10.45 -7.89 -5.33
CA ASP A 109 10.22 -8.72 -6.51
C ASP A 109 9.49 -10.02 -6.12
N GLY A 110 8.28 -10.19 -6.64
CA GLY A 110 7.39 -11.30 -6.36
C GLY A 110 7.57 -12.54 -7.24
N THR A 111 8.54 -12.56 -8.18
CA THR A 111 8.75 -13.69 -9.11
C THR A 111 8.84 -15.07 -8.43
N GLY A 112 9.45 -15.12 -7.24
CA GLY A 112 9.62 -16.34 -6.44
C GLY A 112 8.64 -16.47 -5.26
N ALA A 113 7.69 -15.55 -5.09
CA ALA A 113 6.83 -15.49 -3.90
C ALA A 113 5.78 -16.62 -3.83
N GLY A 114 5.57 -17.33 -4.94
CA GLY A 114 4.60 -18.41 -5.05
C GLY A 114 3.25 -17.95 -5.60
N ALA A 115 2.40 -18.93 -5.91
CA ALA A 115 1.10 -18.66 -6.52
C ALA A 115 0.24 -17.78 -5.59
N GLU A 116 -0.45 -16.80 -6.18
CA GLU A 116 -1.41 -15.92 -5.47
C GLU A 116 -0.81 -15.05 -4.35
N ALA A 117 0.52 -15.03 -4.18
CA ALA A 117 1.18 -14.18 -3.21
C ALA A 117 1.00 -12.70 -3.58
N ASN A 118 0.62 -11.87 -2.62
CA ASN A 118 0.58 -10.41 -2.78
C ASN A 118 1.91 -9.79 -2.31
N GLY A 119 2.18 -8.55 -2.72
CA GLY A 119 3.33 -7.79 -2.22
C GLY A 119 3.18 -7.45 -0.75
N PHE A 120 2.31 -6.50 -0.43
CA PHE A 120 1.91 -6.22 0.96
C PHE A 120 0.43 -6.49 1.15
N VAL A 121 0.09 -7.14 2.26
CA VAL A 121 -1.30 -7.28 2.74
C VAL A 121 -1.40 -6.52 4.05
N LEU A 122 -2.25 -5.50 4.07
CA LEU A 122 -2.40 -4.58 5.19
C LEU A 122 -3.76 -4.81 5.85
N GLN A 123 -3.74 -5.50 6.99
CA GLN A 123 -4.90 -5.66 7.89
C GLN A 123 -4.79 -4.78 9.13
N ALA A 124 -3.65 -4.13 9.37
CA ALA A 124 -3.52 -3.09 10.37
C ALA A 124 -4.17 -1.77 9.91
N SER A 125 -4.53 -0.94 10.89
CA SER A 125 -4.95 0.44 10.65
C SER A 125 -3.81 1.42 10.91
N ASN A 126 -3.95 2.68 10.49
CA ASN A 126 -3.01 3.78 10.78
C ASN A 126 -1.57 3.54 10.31
N SER A 127 -1.37 2.67 9.32
CA SER A 127 -0.06 2.30 8.82
C SER A 127 0.33 3.11 7.59
N THR A 128 1.62 3.14 7.27
CA THR A 128 2.15 3.78 6.07
C THR A 128 3.01 2.82 5.29
N ILE A 129 2.82 2.76 3.97
CA ILE A 129 3.75 2.11 3.04
C ILE A 129 4.21 3.15 2.04
N THR A 130 5.51 3.48 2.07
CA THR A 130 6.06 4.51 1.19
C THR A 130 7.40 4.17 0.55
N GLY A 131 7.56 4.62 -0.70
CA GLY A 131 8.85 4.62 -1.38
C GLY A 131 9.33 3.26 -1.89
N PHE A 132 8.44 2.30 -2.12
CA PHE A 132 8.79 0.99 -2.67
C PHE A 132 8.59 0.90 -4.18
N ARG A 133 9.41 0.11 -4.86
CA ARG A 133 9.06 -0.48 -6.15
C ARG A 133 8.58 -1.90 -5.93
N ILE A 134 7.37 -2.23 -6.35
CA ILE A 134 6.72 -3.52 -6.11
C ILE A 134 6.36 -4.13 -7.47
N GLN A 135 6.90 -5.32 -7.76
CA GLN A 135 6.80 -5.89 -9.10
C GLN A 135 6.69 -7.41 -9.16
N ASN A 136 6.19 -7.88 -10.31
CA ASN A 136 6.23 -9.28 -10.74
C ASN A 136 5.47 -10.27 -9.83
N PHE A 137 4.39 -9.83 -9.20
CA PHE A 137 3.46 -10.72 -8.51
C PHE A 137 2.52 -11.43 -9.50
N VAL A 138 3.10 -12.33 -10.32
CA VAL A 138 2.47 -12.89 -11.52
C VAL A 138 2.15 -14.38 -11.42
N SER A 139 2.74 -15.16 -10.51
CA SER A 139 2.43 -16.61 -10.47
C SER A 139 0.99 -16.88 -9.99
N GLY A 140 0.19 -17.58 -10.80
CA GLY A 140 -1.15 -18.08 -10.45
C GLY A 140 -1.54 -19.27 -11.33
N THR A 141 -2.45 -20.13 -10.86
CA THR A 141 -2.90 -21.32 -11.62
C THR A 141 -4.35 -21.22 -12.10
N THR A 142 -5.08 -20.19 -11.66
CA THR A 142 -6.56 -20.10 -11.76
C THR A 142 -7.06 -18.74 -12.29
N SER A 143 -6.24 -17.98 -13.01
CA SER A 143 -6.56 -16.60 -13.48
C SER A 143 -6.74 -15.59 -12.34
N VAL A 144 -6.27 -15.91 -11.14
CA VAL A 144 -6.05 -14.94 -10.06
C VAL A 144 -4.58 -15.05 -9.67
N THR A 145 -3.95 -13.90 -9.60
CA THR A 145 -2.52 -13.72 -9.37
C THR A 145 -2.34 -12.62 -8.35
N GLY A 146 -1.12 -12.50 -7.82
CA GLY A 146 -0.82 -11.54 -6.79
C GLY A 146 -1.10 -10.08 -7.16
N THR A 147 -1.63 -9.34 -6.22
CA THR A 147 -1.75 -7.88 -6.24
C THR A 147 -0.50 -7.25 -5.62
N GLY A 148 -0.08 -6.07 -6.08
CA GLY A 148 1.02 -5.33 -5.47
C GLY A 148 0.76 -4.99 -4.00
N ILE A 149 -0.35 -4.31 -3.69
CA ILE A 149 -0.78 -3.98 -2.33
C ILE A 149 -2.26 -4.31 -2.15
N VAL A 150 -2.60 -4.98 -1.06
CA VAL A 150 -3.97 -5.24 -0.63
C VAL A 150 -4.20 -4.53 0.69
N ILE A 151 -5.22 -3.66 0.75
CA ILE A 151 -5.74 -3.11 2.00
C ILE A 151 -7.02 -3.87 2.35
N ASP A 152 -7.01 -4.55 3.48
CA ASP A 152 -8.00 -5.55 3.85
C ASP A 152 -8.58 -5.27 5.24
N GLY A 153 -9.84 -4.83 5.26
CA GLY A 153 -10.58 -4.55 6.50
C GLY A 153 -11.33 -5.75 7.08
N THR A 154 -11.22 -6.95 6.49
CA THR A 154 -12.05 -8.11 6.89
C THR A 154 -11.90 -8.52 8.36
N THR A 155 -10.80 -8.14 9.01
CA THR A 155 -10.51 -8.40 10.42
C THR A 155 -10.83 -7.22 11.34
N GLY A 156 -11.39 -6.14 10.82
CA GLY A 156 -11.72 -4.91 11.55
C GLY A 156 -10.56 -3.90 11.66
N GLY A 157 -9.46 -4.13 10.93
CA GLY A 157 -8.43 -3.12 10.68
C GLY A 157 -8.50 -2.62 9.24
N GLY A 158 -7.36 -2.36 8.59
CA GLY A 158 -7.33 -1.90 7.19
C GLY A 158 -7.78 -0.44 7.01
N ASP A 159 -7.95 0.31 8.10
CA ASP A 159 -8.46 1.69 8.05
C ASP A 159 -7.35 2.72 8.24
N ASN A 160 -7.57 3.95 7.76
CA ASN A 160 -6.69 5.10 8.02
C ASN A 160 -5.24 4.89 7.53
N ASN A 161 -5.01 4.02 6.56
CA ASN A 161 -3.68 3.75 6.04
C ASN A 161 -3.28 4.76 4.97
N THR A 162 -1.98 5.01 4.85
CA THR A 162 -1.40 5.85 3.80
C THR A 162 -0.48 5.03 2.89
N ILE A 163 -0.83 4.97 1.62
CA ILE A 163 -0.01 4.34 0.57
C ILE A 163 0.52 5.45 -0.33
N SER A 164 1.84 5.70 -0.32
CA SER A 164 2.38 6.85 -1.05
C SER A 164 3.75 6.67 -1.69
N GLN A 165 4.00 7.37 -2.80
CA GLN A 165 5.29 7.40 -3.48
C GLN A 165 5.81 6.02 -3.92
N ASN A 166 4.92 5.04 -4.08
CA ASN A 166 5.27 3.70 -4.52
C ASN A 166 5.21 3.59 -6.06
N TYR A 167 6.02 2.70 -6.62
CA TYR A 167 6.02 2.32 -8.03
C TYR A 167 5.57 0.86 -8.15
N LEU A 168 4.34 0.61 -8.59
CA LEU A 168 3.78 -0.74 -8.71
C LEU A 168 3.70 -1.11 -10.20
N THR A 169 4.34 -2.22 -10.60
CA THR A 169 4.44 -2.58 -12.02
C THR A 169 4.46 -4.07 -12.29
N ASN A 170 3.96 -4.48 -13.46
CA ASN A 170 3.98 -5.89 -13.91
C ASN A 170 3.39 -6.86 -12.88
N ASN A 171 2.41 -6.42 -12.09
CA ASN A 171 1.70 -7.29 -11.16
C ASN A 171 0.45 -7.87 -11.82
N SER A 172 0.03 -9.03 -11.32
CA SER A 172 -1.03 -9.88 -11.87
C SER A 172 -0.70 -10.45 -13.27
N GLU A 173 -1.31 -11.57 -13.68
CA GLU A 173 -1.32 -12.07 -15.09
C GLU A 173 -2.71 -12.01 -15.71
N SER A 174 -3.75 -11.78 -14.90
CA SER A 174 -5.12 -11.91 -15.36
C SER A 174 -5.67 -10.62 -15.92
N VAL A 175 -6.16 -10.71 -17.15
CA VAL A 175 -6.69 -9.60 -17.94
C VAL A 175 -8.13 -9.25 -17.60
N THR A 176 -8.83 -10.09 -16.83
CA THR A 176 -10.22 -9.83 -16.44
C THR A 176 -10.51 -10.25 -15.00
N GLY A 177 -11.05 -9.33 -14.22
CA GLY A 177 -11.63 -9.61 -12.90
C GLY A 177 -10.64 -9.79 -11.74
N SER A 178 -9.37 -9.41 -11.91
CA SER A 178 -8.35 -9.39 -10.85
C SER A 178 -7.89 -7.96 -10.56
N VAL A 179 -6.86 -7.81 -9.72
CA VAL A 179 -6.27 -6.52 -9.37
C VAL A 179 -4.78 -6.58 -9.65
N GLY A 180 -4.29 -5.58 -10.37
CA GLY A 180 -2.88 -5.43 -10.68
C GLY A 180 -2.14 -4.75 -9.55
N ALA A 181 -2.50 -3.51 -9.24
CA ALA A 181 -1.69 -2.68 -8.35
C ALA A 181 -2.25 -2.61 -6.92
N VAL A 182 -3.42 -2.00 -6.72
CA VAL A 182 -3.98 -1.76 -5.37
C VAL A 182 -5.39 -2.32 -5.25
N SER A 183 -5.59 -3.23 -4.31
CA SER A 183 -6.91 -3.77 -3.95
C SER A 183 -7.40 -3.18 -2.63
N ILE A 184 -8.68 -2.78 -2.59
CA ILE A 184 -9.39 -2.36 -1.38
C ILE A 184 -10.53 -3.36 -1.12
N THR A 185 -10.56 -3.96 0.06
CA THR A 185 -11.53 -5.02 0.39
C THR A 185 -11.91 -5.00 1.87
N GLY A 186 -13.07 -5.56 2.18
CA GLY A 186 -13.42 -5.95 3.54
C GLY A 186 -13.85 -4.81 4.46
N ALA A 187 -14.43 -3.73 3.92
CA ALA A 187 -14.72 -2.50 4.68
C ALA A 187 -13.45 -1.78 5.16
N ALA A 188 -12.43 -1.70 4.29
CA ALA A 188 -11.24 -0.90 4.54
C ALA A 188 -11.55 0.58 4.30
N ASP A 189 -11.64 1.36 5.37
CA ASP A 189 -12.18 2.72 5.36
C ASP A 189 -11.12 3.81 5.53
N ASN A 190 -11.41 5.01 5.01
CA ASN A 190 -10.61 6.22 5.23
C ASN A 190 -9.11 6.07 4.86
N ASN A 191 -8.78 5.27 3.85
CA ASN A 191 -7.40 5.14 3.39
C ASN A 191 -7.04 6.25 2.40
N LEU A 192 -5.79 6.69 2.45
CA LEU A 192 -5.21 7.67 1.53
C LEU A 192 -4.19 6.99 0.60
N ILE A 193 -4.53 6.92 -0.67
CA ILE A 193 -3.65 6.42 -1.74
C ILE A 193 -3.20 7.63 -2.54
N THR A 194 -1.93 8.03 -2.39
CA THR A 194 -1.46 9.31 -2.96
C THR A 194 -0.07 9.28 -3.57
N ASN A 195 0.13 9.99 -4.69
CA ASN A 195 1.43 10.12 -5.36
C ASN A 195 2.08 8.77 -5.74
N ASN A 196 1.28 7.73 -6.03
CA ASN A 196 1.80 6.45 -6.52
C ASN A 196 1.85 6.42 -8.05
N GLN A 197 2.78 5.62 -8.58
CA GLN A 197 2.88 5.27 -9.99
C GLN A 197 2.48 3.80 -10.17
N LEU A 198 1.30 3.56 -10.74
CA LEU A 198 0.73 2.24 -10.97
C LEU A 198 0.83 1.97 -12.49
N ILE A 199 1.93 1.33 -12.91
CA ILE A 199 2.36 1.31 -14.31
C ILE A 199 2.42 -0.11 -14.87
N ASP A 200 1.77 -0.36 -16.00
CA ASP A 200 1.82 -1.62 -16.76
C ASP A 200 1.43 -2.86 -15.94
N ASN A 201 0.53 -2.71 -14.97
CA ASN A 201 -0.03 -3.87 -14.27
C ASN A 201 -0.98 -4.62 -15.23
N ASN A 202 -1.01 -5.96 -15.18
CA ASN A 202 -1.71 -6.76 -16.19
C ASN A 202 -3.23 -6.91 -15.95
N SER A 203 -3.76 -6.26 -14.91
CA SER A 203 -5.19 -6.24 -14.57
C SER A 203 -5.61 -4.81 -14.22
N ASP A 204 -6.68 -4.64 -13.44
CA ASP A 204 -7.10 -3.33 -12.93
C ASP A 204 -5.95 -2.62 -12.21
N GLY A 205 -5.77 -1.32 -12.46
CA GLY A 205 -4.78 -0.54 -11.72
C GLY A 205 -5.17 -0.47 -10.23
N ILE A 206 -6.39 -0.02 -9.96
CA ILE A 206 -6.99 0.01 -8.63
C ILE A 206 -8.37 -0.65 -8.70
N ARG A 207 -8.70 -1.50 -7.74
CA ARG A 207 -10.02 -2.14 -7.67
C ARG A 207 -10.52 -2.26 -6.24
N PHE A 208 -11.80 -1.97 -6.07
CA PHE A 208 -12.56 -2.36 -4.88
C PHE A 208 -13.15 -3.76 -5.11
N ALA A 209 -12.86 -4.70 -4.20
CA ALA A 209 -13.34 -6.07 -4.30
C ALA A 209 -14.81 -6.24 -3.89
N ASP A 210 -15.33 -5.32 -3.08
CA ASP A 210 -16.69 -5.30 -2.57
C ASP A 210 -17.21 -3.86 -2.41
N ALA A 211 -18.50 -3.73 -2.03
CA ALA A 211 -19.16 -2.44 -1.80
C ALA A 211 -19.18 -2.01 -0.33
N LEU A 212 -18.31 -2.59 0.51
CA LEU A 212 -18.32 -2.35 1.95
C LEU A 212 -17.44 -1.18 2.37
N SER A 213 -16.44 -0.83 1.55
CA SER A 213 -15.42 0.17 1.87
C SER A 213 -15.90 1.60 1.59
N THR A 214 -15.52 2.54 2.45
CA THR A 214 -16.02 3.91 2.47
C THR A 214 -14.93 4.94 2.77
N ASP A 215 -15.19 6.21 2.42
CA ASP A 215 -14.34 7.37 2.76
C ASP A 215 -12.89 7.30 2.24
N ASN A 216 -12.60 6.39 1.30
CA ASN A 216 -11.26 6.25 0.73
C ASN A 216 -10.94 7.37 -0.27
N GLN A 217 -9.69 7.83 -0.23
CA GLN A 217 -9.21 8.98 -0.98
C GLN A 217 -8.03 8.60 -1.88
N PHE A 218 -8.14 8.92 -3.16
CA PHE A 218 -7.14 8.66 -4.18
C PHE A 218 -6.74 9.98 -4.82
N THR A 219 -5.49 10.41 -4.59
CA THR A 219 -5.02 11.71 -5.05
C THR A 219 -3.67 11.66 -5.74
N ASN A 220 -3.51 12.40 -6.84
CA ASN A 220 -2.21 12.57 -7.51
C ASN A 220 -1.53 11.26 -7.92
N ASN A 221 -2.28 10.17 -8.11
CA ASN A 221 -1.72 8.92 -8.60
C ASN A 221 -1.60 8.98 -10.14
N THR A 222 -0.56 8.36 -10.67
CA THR A 222 -0.43 8.08 -12.11
C THR A 222 -0.74 6.60 -12.32
N ILE A 223 -1.77 6.32 -13.09
CA ILE A 223 -2.27 4.98 -13.37
C ILE A 223 -2.19 4.82 -14.88
N SER A 224 -1.30 3.95 -15.36
CA SER A 224 -1.07 3.83 -16.79
C SER A 224 -0.78 2.40 -17.22
N GLY A 225 -1.28 2.02 -18.39
CA GLY A 225 -0.95 0.72 -18.99
C GLY A 225 -1.62 -0.48 -18.32
N SER A 226 -2.67 -0.24 -17.53
CA SER A 226 -3.47 -1.30 -16.91
C SER A 226 -4.01 -2.27 -17.96
N GLY A 227 -3.99 -3.56 -17.63
CA GLY A 227 -4.48 -4.61 -18.53
C GLY A 227 -5.99 -4.56 -18.76
N ASP A 228 -6.74 -4.21 -17.72
CA ASP A 228 -8.19 -4.10 -17.71
C ASP A 228 -8.56 -2.64 -17.40
N ASP A 229 -9.36 -2.37 -16.35
CA ASP A 229 -9.71 -1.01 -15.98
C ASP A 229 -8.49 -0.22 -15.48
N GLY A 230 -8.47 1.09 -15.72
CA GLY A 230 -7.55 1.94 -14.98
C GLY A 230 -7.88 1.84 -13.48
N VAL A 231 -9.16 2.10 -13.18
CA VAL A 231 -9.71 2.08 -11.83
C VAL A 231 -11.14 1.56 -11.86
N LYS A 232 -11.47 0.62 -10.97
CA LYS A 232 -12.83 0.20 -10.67
C LYS A 232 -13.22 0.61 -9.25
N LEU A 233 -14.08 1.61 -9.15
CA LEU A 233 -14.60 2.15 -7.89
C LEU A 233 -15.92 1.49 -7.51
N VAL A 234 -16.01 1.09 -6.25
CA VAL A 234 -17.20 0.51 -5.59
C VAL A 234 -17.20 1.03 -4.14
N GLY A 235 -18.38 1.20 -3.52
CA GLY A 235 -18.48 1.62 -2.12
C GLY A 235 -19.15 2.98 -1.93
N ALA A 236 -18.78 3.73 -0.90
CA ALA A 236 -19.41 5.02 -0.59
C ALA A 236 -18.41 6.13 -0.25
N ASN A 237 -18.79 7.38 -0.51
CA ASN A 237 -18.00 8.58 -0.17
C ASN A 237 -16.54 8.55 -0.68
N ILE A 238 -16.34 7.97 -1.86
CA ILE A 238 -15.02 7.83 -2.44
C ILE A 238 -14.60 9.17 -3.06
N THR A 239 -13.39 9.63 -2.75
CA THR A 239 -12.79 10.80 -3.41
C THR A 239 -11.69 10.35 -4.35
N PHE A 240 -11.88 10.56 -5.65
CA PHE A 240 -10.89 10.26 -6.69
C PHE A 240 -10.55 11.55 -7.45
N THR A 241 -9.48 12.24 -7.05
CA THR A 241 -9.17 13.57 -7.61
C THR A 241 -7.70 13.84 -7.92
N GLY A 242 -7.44 14.61 -8.97
CA GLY A 242 -6.06 14.97 -9.35
C GLY A 242 -5.24 13.80 -9.91
N ASN A 243 -5.87 12.67 -10.25
CA ASN A 243 -5.16 11.51 -10.76
C ASN A 243 -4.99 11.61 -12.29
N THR A 244 -3.96 10.95 -12.80
CA THR A 244 -3.80 10.70 -14.23
C THR A 244 -4.10 9.23 -14.49
N VAL A 245 -5.06 8.96 -15.37
CA VAL A 245 -5.37 7.63 -15.89
C VAL A 245 -5.10 7.63 -17.38
N SER A 246 -4.34 6.66 -17.88
CA SER A 246 -4.04 6.62 -19.31
C SER A 246 -3.65 5.25 -19.85
N ASN A 247 -3.97 5.01 -21.11
CA ASN A 247 -3.57 3.78 -21.81
C ASN A 247 -3.99 2.49 -21.06
N SER A 248 -5.08 2.53 -20.30
CA SER A 248 -5.73 1.35 -19.73
C SER A 248 -6.31 0.48 -20.85
N GLN A 249 -6.86 -0.68 -20.50
CA GLN A 249 -7.41 -1.65 -21.46
C GLN A 249 -6.34 -2.25 -22.38
N ARG A 250 -5.13 -2.43 -21.87
CA ARG A 250 -4.03 -3.02 -22.68
C ARG A 250 -4.35 -4.45 -23.12
N LEU A 251 -5.23 -5.17 -22.39
CA LEU A 251 -5.46 -6.60 -22.55
C LEU A 251 -6.95 -7.01 -22.62
N SER A 252 -7.91 -6.17 -22.22
CA SER A 252 -9.35 -6.44 -22.30
C SER A 252 -10.10 -5.47 -23.24
N ALA A 253 -11.25 -5.89 -23.77
CA ALA A 253 -12.07 -5.13 -24.74
C ALA A 253 -13.34 -4.50 -24.11
N GLY A 254 -13.46 -4.53 -22.79
CA GLY A 254 -14.67 -4.12 -22.06
C GLY A 254 -14.33 -3.42 -20.76
N ALA A 255 -13.31 -2.58 -20.80
CA ALA A 255 -12.84 -1.81 -19.66
C ALA A 255 -13.07 -0.31 -19.87
N ALA A 256 -12.88 0.45 -18.81
CA ALA A 256 -12.92 1.90 -18.73
C ALA A 256 -11.55 2.45 -18.28
N GLY A 257 -11.35 3.76 -18.46
CA GLY A 257 -10.31 4.44 -17.68
C GLY A 257 -10.69 4.44 -16.21
N ILE A 258 -11.91 4.89 -15.91
CA ILE A 258 -12.52 4.84 -14.58
C ILE A 258 -13.91 4.23 -14.71
N GLU A 259 -14.11 3.09 -14.07
CA GLU A 259 -15.40 2.42 -13.93
C GLU A 259 -15.98 2.69 -12.54
N LEU A 260 -17.24 3.10 -12.48
CA LEU A 260 -17.98 3.30 -11.24
C LEU A 260 -19.16 2.34 -11.18
N VAL A 261 -19.05 1.32 -10.32
CA VAL A 261 -20.11 0.32 -10.09
C VAL A 261 -20.53 0.35 -8.65
N THR A 262 -21.83 0.58 -8.39
CA THR A 262 -22.36 0.59 -7.02
C THR A 262 -21.63 1.60 -6.14
N VAL A 263 -21.26 2.75 -6.71
CA VAL A 263 -20.71 3.87 -5.97
C VAL A 263 -21.87 4.68 -5.40
N THR A 264 -21.82 4.97 -4.10
CA THR A 264 -22.91 5.62 -3.35
C THR A 264 -22.42 6.80 -2.51
N GLY A 265 -23.33 7.44 -1.77
CA GLY A 265 -23.00 8.49 -0.82
C GLY A 265 -22.69 9.82 -1.50
N THR A 266 -21.62 10.49 -1.05
CA THR A 266 -21.15 11.79 -1.56
C THR A 266 -19.83 11.66 -2.33
N SER A 267 -19.75 10.65 -3.20
CA SER A 267 -18.52 10.33 -3.94
C SER A 267 -18.21 11.39 -4.99
N VAL A 268 -16.92 11.69 -5.18
CA VAL A 268 -16.42 12.72 -6.09
C VAL A 268 -15.32 12.16 -6.98
N VAL A 269 -15.50 12.28 -8.29
CA VAL A 269 -14.47 12.00 -9.31
C VAL A 269 -14.18 13.28 -10.07
N SER A 270 -13.17 14.05 -9.68
CA SER A 270 -12.95 15.40 -10.24
C SER A 270 -11.49 15.72 -10.50
N ASN A 271 -11.20 16.64 -11.41
CA ASN A 271 -9.83 17.09 -11.72
C ASN A 271 -8.87 15.96 -12.14
N ASN A 272 -9.38 14.88 -12.73
CA ASN A 272 -8.56 13.79 -13.25
C ASN A 272 -8.22 14.04 -14.72
N LEU A 273 -6.99 13.71 -15.12
CA LEU A 273 -6.60 13.62 -16.52
C LEU A 273 -6.82 12.18 -16.99
N ILE A 274 -7.66 12.00 -18.01
CA ILE A 274 -7.97 10.67 -18.58
C ILE A 274 -7.63 10.73 -20.06
N SER A 275 -6.79 9.81 -20.55
CA SER A 275 -6.30 9.89 -21.93
C SER A 275 -5.95 8.54 -22.53
N ASN A 276 -6.30 8.36 -23.81
CA ASN A 276 -6.08 7.11 -24.56
C ASN A 276 -6.73 5.86 -23.94
N ASP A 277 -7.70 6.03 -23.04
CA ASP A 277 -8.50 4.96 -22.48
C ASP A 277 -9.73 4.71 -23.38
N GLY A 278 -9.96 3.46 -23.81
CA GLY A 278 -11.10 3.10 -24.66
C GLY A 278 -10.76 2.75 -26.12
N THR A 279 -9.50 2.52 -26.45
CA THR A 279 -9.11 2.12 -27.82
C THR A 279 -9.60 0.72 -28.22
N HIS A 280 -10.06 -0.10 -27.26
CA HIS A 280 -10.42 -1.50 -27.48
C HIS A 280 -11.84 -1.88 -27.02
N GLY A 281 -12.70 -0.96 -26.53
CA GLY A 281 -13.99 -1.32 -25.91
C GLY A 281 -15.09 -0.26 -25.84
N SER A 282 -16.25 -0.65 -25.29
CA SER A 282 -17.49 0.15 -25.21
C SER A 282 -17.55 1.18 -24.09
N GLU A 283 -16.65 1.12 -23.10
CA GLU A 283 -16.75 1.83 -21.81
C GLU A 283 -15.70 2.95 -21.64
N GLY A 284 -15.13 3.46 -22.75
CA GLY A 284 -14.01 4.42 -22.76
C GLY A 284 -14.15 5.64 -21.83
N GLY A 285 -13.01 6.13 -21.33
CA GLY A 285 -12.95 7.29 -20.43
C GLY A 285 -13.51 6.99 -19.04
N VAL A 286 -14.64 7.62 -18.68
CA VAL A 286 -15.36 7.40 -17.42
C VAL A 286 -16.69 6.70 -17.72
N TRP A 287 -16.87 5.51 -17.15
CA TRP A 287 -18.11 4.76 -17.24
C TRP A 287 -18.80 4.68 -15.87
N ILE A 288 -20.10 5.01 -15.84
CA ILE A 288 -20.92 5.02 -14.63
C ILE A 288 -22.07 4.05 -14.85
N ALA A 289 -22.10 2.97 -14.06
CA ALA A 289 -23.17 1.99 -14.11
C ALA A 289 -24.45 2.53 -13.45
N ASP A 290 -25.63 2.05 -13.90
CA ASP A 290 -26.95 2.43 -13.35
C ASP A 290 -27.10 2.13 -11.84
N SER A 291 -26.25 1.24 -11.30
CA SER A 291 -26.21 0.93 -9.86
C SER A 291 -25.56 2.03 -9.01
N SER A 292 -24.87 2.99 -9.62
CA SER A 292 -24.18 4.08 -8.93
C SER A 292 -25.13 5.27 -8.70
N THR A 293 -25.10 5.84 -7.49
CA THR A 293 -25.96 6.98 -7.09
C THR A 293 -25.16 7.98 -6.26
N GLY A 294 -25.47 9.28 -6.36
CA GLY A 294 -24.78 10.29 -5.53
C GLY A 294 -23.31 10.56 -5.91
N VAL A 295 -22.92 10.26 -7.14
CA VAL A 295 -21.59 10.58 -7.67
C VAL A 295 -21.59 11.94 -8.35
N THR A 296 -20.61 12.78 -8.03
CA THR A 296 -20.27 13.99 -8.81
C THR A 296 -19.06 13.71 -9.69
N VAL A 297 -19.18 13.93 -11.00
CA VAL A 297 -18.10 13.79 -12.00
C VAL A 297 -17.87 15.12 -12.71
#